data_AF-A0A8B9R039-F1
#
_entry.id   AF-A0A8B9R039-F1
#
_cell.length_a   1.000
_cell.length_b   1.000
_cell.length_c   1.000
_cell.angle_alpha   90.00
_cell.angle_beta   90.00
_cell.angle_gamma   90.00
#
_symmetry.space_group_name_H-M   'P 1'
#
loop_
_entity.id
_entity.type
_entity.pdbx_description
1 polymer ?
#
loop_
_entity_poly.entity_id
_entity_poly.type
_entity_poly.pdbx_seq_one_letter_code
_entity_poly.pdbx_strand_id
1 'polypeptide(L)'
;GSCPPRPDRRRRRRRPEEKEEKEAAGESRLELQAFRDYGESWYRSRKGLESRFQPREPLARQPQVTAEARCKLVSWLIPVHRHLGVSFEALCLAVNTLDRFLATTPVAADCFQLLGVTALLIACKQVEVHPPSVKQLLALCCDAFSRQQLCNLECIVLHKLGFSLAAPTVSFFLEHFTRVRMEEPGADAGEASDAGILARGVAELSLADYAFTKYAPSLLAAGSLGLADRLLRHRRPLDLRVSGYREGLLRGCMAELQLLVALNEQSLPMVLPPDVAQKCPWLRGGEPQGREINSSPTYLLRLFVCSRGACASGVCVCGNTWAQGEINPAINSLQLISS
;
A
#
# COMPACT_ATOMS: atom_id res chain seq x y z
N GLY A 1 -46.30 16.20 -59.57
CA GLY A 1 -46.32 16.75 -58.21
C GLY A 1 -45.45 15.90 -57.33
N SER A 2 -44.28 16.41 -56.97
CA SER A 2 -43.22 15.68 -56.27
C SER A 2 -43.47 15.67 -54.76
N CYS A 3 -43.30 14.51 -54.12
CA CYS A 3 -43.40 14.32 -52.67
C CYS A 3 -42.38 15.20 -51.91
N PRO A 4 -42.73 15.80 -50.75
CA PRO A 4 -41.79 16.60 -49.97
C PRO A 4 -40.76 15.69 -49.24
N PRO A 5 -39.54 16.18 -48.97
CA PRO A 5 -38.51 15.39 -48.31
C PRO A 5 -38.84 15.21 -46.82
N ARG A 6 -38.57 14.01 -46.30
CA ARG A 6 -38.71 13.69 -44.86
C ARG A 6 -37.66 14.48 -44.05
N PRO A 7 -37.99 14.95 -42.83
CA PRO A 7 -37.05 15.67 -42.00
C PRO A 7 -35.92 14.74 -41.54
N ASP A 8 -34.68 15.21 -41.70
CA ASP A 8 -33.46 14.55 -41.28
C ASP A 8 -33.49 14.33 -39.75
N ARG A 9 -33.79 13.10 -39.32
CA ARG A 9 -33.64 12.68 -37.92
C ARG A 9 -32.15 12.50 -37.62
N ARG A 10 -31.41 13.60 -37.55
CA ARG A 10 -30.18 13.67 -36.75
C ARG A 10 -30.58 13.57 -35.28
N ARG A 11 -30.89 12.36 -34.81
CA ARG A 11 -30.79 12.04 -33.39
C ARG A 11 -29.36 12.38 -33.00
N ARG A 12 -29.18 13.48 -32.25
CA ARG A 12 -27.98 13.73 -31.45
C ARG A 12 -27.75 12.46 -30.60
N ARG A 13 -26.90 11.56 -31.08
CA ARG A 13 -26.26 10.56 -30.24
C ARG A 13 -25.43 11.38 -29.26
N ARG A 14 -25.95 11.67 -28.06
CA ARG A 14 -25.09 12.07 -26.94
C ARG A 14 -24.04 10.98 -26.84
N ARG A 15 -22.77 11.34 -27.01
CA ARG A 15 -21.66 10.39 -26.96
C ARG A 15 -21.71 9.67 -25.60
N PRO A 16 -21.48 8.35 -25.55
CA PRO A 16 -21.38 7.60 -24.29
C PRO A 16 -20.45 8.31 -23.27
N GLU A 17 -19.36 8.89 -23.77
CA GLU A 17 -18.37 9.68 -23.02
C GLU A 17 -18.99 10.84 -22.20
N GLU A 18 -19.90 11.65 -22.78
CA GLU A 18 -20.54 12.77 -22.06
C GLU A 18 -21.51 12.31 -20.97
N LYS A 19 -21.99 11.06 -21.06
CA LYS A 19 -22.91 10.49 -20.07
C LYS A 19 -22.12 9.89 -18.90
N GLU A 20 -21.05 9.18 -19.21
CA GLU A 20 -20.09 8.63 -18.23
C GLU A 20 -19.37 9.76 -17.46
N GLU A 21 -18.95 10.84 -18.12
CA GLU A 21 -18.36 12.01 -17.44
C GLU A 21 -19.33 12.71 -16.48
N LYS A 22 -20.63 12.77 -16.85
CA LYS A 22 -21.66 13.36 -15.99
C LYS A 22 -22.05 12.46 -14.83
N GLU A 23 -22.05 11.16 -15.03
CA GLU A 23 -22.28 10.16 -13.98
C GLU A 23 -21.10 10.16 -12.99
N ALA A 24 -19.86 10.15 -13.48
CA ALA A 24 -18.64 10.27 -12.65
C ALA A 24 -18.55 11.60 -11.89
N ALA A 25 -18.94 12.72 -12.53
CA ALA A 25 -19.03 14.02 -11.84
C ALA A 25 -20.15 14.05 -10.79
N GLY A 26 -21.24 13.30 -11.01
CA GLY A 26 -22.32 13.13 -10.05
C GLY A 26 -21.90 12.30 -8.83
N GLU A 27 -21.20 11.18 -9.05
CA GLU A 27 -20.62 10.34 -8.01
C GLU A 27 -19.60 11.12 -7.16
N SER A 28 -18.68 11.84 -7.81
CA SER A 28 -17.70 12.68 -7.12
C SER A 28 -18.34 13.76 -6.23
N ARG A 29 -19.48 14.34 -6.66
CA ARG A 29 -20.21 15.33 -5.85
C ARG A 29 -20.88 14.71 -4.62
N LEU A 30 -21.45 13.51 -4.75
CA LEU A 30 -22.07 12.78 -3.64
C LEU A 30 -21.01 12.33 -2.63
N GLU A 31 -19.86 11.84 -3.11
CA GLU A 31 -18.73 11.47 -2.25
C GLU A 31 -18.18 12.66 -1.47
N LEU A 32 -18.11 13.84 -2.11
CA LEU A 32 -17.67 15.06 -1.46
C LEU A 32 -18.65 15.51 -0.37
N GLN A 33 -19.95 15.45 -0.67
CA GLN A 33 -20.99 15.77 0.30
C GLN A 33 -20.94 14.80 1.50
N ALA A 34 -20.82 13.49 1.24
CA ALA A 34 -20.66 12.49 2.29
C ALA A 34 -19.41 12.72 3.15
N PHE A 35 -18.30 13.15 2.54
CA PHE A 35 -17.09 13.51 3.27
C PHE A 35 -17.30 14.73 4.19
N ARG A 36 -17.99 15.78 3.70
CA ARG A 36 -18.32 16.96 4.52
C ARG A 36 -19.25 16.62 5.70
N ASP A 37 -20.22 15.74 5.46
CA ASP A 37 -21.23 15.40 6.46
C ASP A 37 -20.69 14.43 7.52
N TYR A 38 -19.90 13.42 7.11
CA TYR A 38 -19.51 12.30 7.98
C TYR A 38 -18.00 12.13 8.16
N GLY A 39 -17.16 12.77 7.36
CA GLY A 39 -15.71 12.53 7.30
C GLY A 39 -15.01 12.67 8.65
N GLU A 40 -15.36 13.70 9.43
CA GLU A 40 -14.78 13.92 10.77
C GLU A 40 -15.24 12.84 11.77
N SER A 41 -16.53 12.47 11.76
CA SER A 41 -17.05 11.42 12.64
C SER A 41 -16.43 10.05 12.31
N TRP A 42 -16.24 9.77 11.02
CA TRP A 42 -15.63 8.55 10.54
C TRP A 42 -14.14 8.50 10.91
N TYR A 43 -13.42 9.61 10.74
CA TYR A 43 -12.05 9.76 11.20
C TYR A 43 -11.91 9.47 12.69
N ARG A 44 -12.72 10.11 13.54
CA ARG A 44 -12.68 9.90 15.00
C ARG A 44 -12.97 8.46 15.38
N SER A 45 -13.97 7.84 14.74
CA SER A 45 -14.31 6.43 14.96
C SER A 45 -13.15 5.50 14.62
N ARG A 46 -12.55 5.67 13.43
CA ARG A 46 -11.41 4.86 12.98
C ARG A 46 -10.18 5.09 13.85
N LYS A 47 -9.90 6.33 14.24
CA LYS A 47 -8.79 6.67 15.14
C LYS A 47 -8.95 6.02 16.52
N GLY A 48 -10.18 6.01 17.07
CA GLY A 48 -10.47 5.35 18.34
C GLY A 48 -10.19 3.85 18.35
N LEU A 49 -10.21 3.20 17.19
CA LEU A 49 -9.95 1.78 17.04
C LEU A 49 -8.45 1.43 16.91
N GLU A 50 -7.55 2.39 16.67
CA GLU A 50 -6.13 2.10 16.39
C GLU A 50 -5.48 1.26 17.49
N SER A 51 -5.73 1.62 18.76
CA SER A 51 -5.15 0.92 19.92
C SER A 51 -5.57 -0.57 20.00
N ARG A 52 -6.77 -0.91 19.53
CA ARG A 52 -7.31 -2.28 19.51
C ARG A 52 -6.65 -3.13 18.43
N PHE A 53 -6.27 -2.51 17.33
CA PHE A 53 -5.70 -3.19 16.16
C PHE A 53 -4.18 -3.03 16.05
N GLN A 54 -3.54 -2.34 17.00
CA GLN A 54 -2.09 -2.19 17.02
C GLN A 54 -1.44 -3.56 17.27
N PRO A 55 -0.61 -4.05 16.33
CA PRO A 55 0.14 -5.28 16.53
C PRO A 55 1.27 -5.03 17.53
N ARG A 56 1.09 -5.42 18.79
CA ARG A 56 2.11 -5.26 19.85
C ARG A 56 3.16 -6.36 19.71
N GLU A 57 4.39 -5.95 19.41
CA GLU A 57 5.58 -6.80 19.28
C GLU A 57 5.33 -8.13 18.52
N PRO A 58 4.93 -8.08 17.23
CA PRO A 58 4.52 -9.28 16.47
C PRO A 58 5.49 -10.44 16.47
N LEU A 59 6.77 -10.14 16.60
CA LEU A 59 7.86 -11.10 16.47
C LEU A 59 8.44 -11.53 17.81
N ALA A 60 7.98 -10.97 18.94
CA ALA A 60 8.54 -11.28 20.27
C ALA A 60 8.39 -12.77 20.66
N ARG A 61 7.41 -13.47 20.08
CA ARG A 61 7.13 -14.89 20.34
C ARG A 61 7.42 -15.79 19.14
N GLN A 62 8.11 -15.28 18.12
CA GLN A 62 8.40 -16.01 16.89
C GLN A 62 9.78 -16.68 16.93
N PRO A 63 9.86 -18.02 16.95
CA PRO A 63 11.14 -18.72 17.00
C PRO A 63 11.87 -18.75 15.66
N GLN A 64 11.14 -18.66 14.54
CA GLN A 64 11.68 -18.84 13.18
C GLN A 64 11.41 -17.65 12.23
N VAL A 65 10.58 -16.68 12.63
CA VAL A 65 10.27 -15.50 11.81
C VAL A 65 11.00 -14.28 12.37
N THR A 66 11.96 -13.77 11.60
CA THR A 66 12.75 -12.58 11.95
C THR A 66 12.14 -11.30 11.37
N ALA A 67 12.59 -10.15 11.88
CA ALA A 67 12.20 -8.85 11.32
C ALA A 67 12.63 -8.71 9.85
N GLU A 68 13.74 -9.34 9.48
CA GLU A 68 14.23 -9.39 8.10
C GLU A 68 13.32 -10.26 7.22
N ALA A 69 12.92 -11.46 7.67
CA ALA A 69 11.98 -12.31 6.95
C ALA A 69 10.65 -11.60 6.70
N ARG A 70 10.11 -10.90 7.72
CA ARG A 70 8.92 -10.05 7.59
C ARG A 70 9.12 -8.96 6.55
N CYS A 71 10.24 -8.23 6.61
CA CYS A 71 10.55 -7.19 5.63
C CYS A 71 10.57 -7.75 4.21
N LYS A 72 11.24 -8.88 3.97
CA LYS A 72 11.27 -9.55 2.66
C LYS A 72 9.86 -9.94 2.19
N LEU A 73 9.04 -10.54 3.05
CA LEU A 73 7.68 -10.95 2.68
C LEU A 73 6.81 -9.74 2.31
N VAL A 74 6.82 -8.69 3.11
CA VAL A 74 6.00 -7.49 2.84
C VAL A 74 6.54 -6.73 1.63
N SER A 75 7.86 -6.60 1.47
CA SER A 75 8.48 -6.05 0.26
C SER A 75 8.12 -6.84 -1.00
N TRP A 76 7.91 -8.16 -0.90
CA TRP A 76 7.39 -8.99 -1.98
C TRP A 76 5.89 -8.77 -2.23
N LEU A 77 5.07 -8.55 -1.18
CA LEU A 77 3.65 -8.27 -1.32
C LEU A 77 3.35 -6.93 -2.02
N ILE A 78 4.22 -5.92 -1.89
CA ILE A 78 4.09 -4.60 -2.54
C ILE A 78 3.95 -4.69 -4.08
N PRO A 79 4.83 -5.36 -4.83
CA PRO A 79 4.63 -5.59 -6.26
C PRO A 79 3.53 -6.61 -6.56
N VAL A 80 3.27 -7.58 -5.69
CA VAL A 80 2.19 -8.57 -5.87
C VAL A 80 0.82 -7.90 -5.92
N HIS A 81 0.49 -7.04 -4.94
CA HIS A 81 -0.84 -6.42 -4.92
C HIS A 81 -1.03 -5.51 -6.15
N ARG A 82 0.02 -4.81 -6.59
CA ARG A 82 0.00 -4.03 -7.84
C ARG A 82 -0.26 -4.91 -9.06
N HIS A 83 0.45 -6.03 -9.17
CA HIS A 83 0.29 -6.96 -10.29
C HIS A 83 -1.13 -7.53 -10.35
N LEU A 84 -1.72 -7.82 -9.19
CA LEU A 84 -3.10 -8.30 -9.08
C LEU A 84 -4.16 -7.19 -9.22
N GLY A 85 -3.77 -5.92 -9.32
CA GLY A 85 -4.70 -4.79 -9.32
C GLY A 85 -5.45 -4.58 -7.98
N VAL A 86 -4.91 -5.12 -6.88
CA VAL A 86 -5.48 -5.05 -5.54
C VAL A 86 -5.16 -3.70 -4.89
N SER A 87 -6.13 -3.14 -4.17
CA SER A 87 -6.03 -1.83 -3.52
C SER A 87 -4.96 -1.78 -2.42
N PHE A 88 -4.47 -0.57 -2.15
CA PHE A 88 -3.57 -0.33 -1.01
C PHE A 88 -4.28 -0.53 0.34
N GLU A 89 -5.60 -0.36 0.40
CA GLU A 89 -6.40 -0.69 1.58
C GLU A 89 -6.28 -2.18 1.90
N ALA A 90 -6.45 -3.05 0.90
CA ALA A 90 -6.28 -4.49 1.06
C ALA A 90 -4.84 -4.86 1.48
N LEU A 91 -3.81 -4.23 0.91
CA LEU A 91 -2.42 -4.44 1.37
C LEU A 91 -2.25 -4.06 2.86
N CYS A 92 -2.76 -2.90 3.27
CA CYS A 92 -2.69 -2.45 4.67
C CYS A 92 -3.39 -3.43 5.62
N LEU A 93 -4.58 -3.92 5.25
CA LEU A 93 -5.32 -4.92 6.01
C LEU A 93 -4.60 -6.27 6.06
N ALA A 94 -3.98 -6.68 4.95
CA ALA A 94 -3.19 -7.91 4.89
C ALA A 94 -2.00 -7.86 5.84
N VAL A 95 -1.24 -6.76 5.85
CA VAL A 95 -0.11 -6.56 6.77
C VAL A 95 -0.57 -6.50 8.22
N ASN A 96 -1.68 -5.81 8.52
CA ASN A 96 -2.25 -5.79 9.88
C ASN A 96 -2.70 -7.20 10.34
N THR A 97 -3.33 -7.96 9.45
CA THR A 97 -3.78 -9.34 9.71
C THR A 97 -2.59 -10.26 9.97
N LEU A 98 -1.54 -10.17 9.14
CA LEU A 98 -0.28 -10.89 9.28
C LEU A 98 0.36 -10.60 10.66
N ASP A 99 0.57 -9.33 10.99
CA ASP A 99 1.27 -8.95 12.21
C ASP A 99 0.51 -9.33 13.49
N ARG A 100 -0.82 -9.16 13.49
CA ARG A 100 -1.65 -9.56 14.63
C ARG A 100 -1.71 -11.08 14.78
N PHE A 101 -1.69 -11.83 13.67
CA PHE A 101 -1.62 -13.28 13.73
C PHE A 101 -0.28 -13.74 14.34
N LEU A 102 0.83 -13.15 13.90
CA LEU A 102 2.17 -13.45 14.44
C LEU A 102 2.28 -13.14 15.95
N ALA A 103 1.56 -12.13 16.46
CA ALA A 103 1.53 -11.87 17.90
C ALA A 103 0.87 -12.98 18.72
N THR A 104 0.06 -13.85 18.10
CA THR A 104 -0.75 -14.88 18.79
C THR A 104 -0.31 -16.31 18.53
N THR A 105 0.31 -16.58 17.38
CA THR A 105 0.56 -17.94 16.89
C THR A 105 1.98 -18.04 16.34
N PRO A 106 2.83 -18.95 16.84
CA PRO A 106 4.16 -19.18 16.27
C PRO A 106 4.03 -19.79 14.87
N VAL A 107 4.86 -19.33 13.94
CA VAL A 107 4.83 -19.73 12.54
C VAL A 107 6.18 -20.31 12.14
N ALA A 108 6.16 -21.45 11.46
CA ALA A 108 7.35 -22.05 10.87
C ALA A 108 7.79 -21.26 9.63
N ALA A 109 9.09 -21.15 9.40
CA ALA A 109 9.64 -20.30 8.32
C ALA A 109 9.13 -20.70 6.93
N ASP A 110 9.00 -22.00 6.68
CA ASP A 110 8.48 -22.59 5.43
C ASP A 110 7.00 -22.29 5.17
N CYS A 111 6.23 -21.98 6.22
CA CYS A 111 4.82 -21.61 6.12
C CYS A 111 4.60 -20.10 6.02
N PHE A 112 5.66 -19.29 6.14
CA PHE A 112 5.52 -17.84 6.28
C PHE A 112 5.01 -17.17 4.99
N GLN A 113 5.45 -17.63 3.82
CA GLN A 113 4.92 -17.17 2.53
C GLN A 113 3.43 -17.50 2.37
N LEU A 114 3.01 -18.71 2.76
CA LEU A 114 1.61 -19.13 2.75
C LEU A 114 0.76 -18.19 3.63
N LEU A 115 1.23 -17.86 4.82
CA LEU A 115 0.54 -16.92 5.71
C LEU A 115 0.39 -15.53 5.07
N GLY A 116 1.42 -15.04 4.36
CA GLY A 116 1.36 -13.77 3.63
C GLY A 116 0.26 -13.74 2.57
N VAL A 117 0.18 -14.75 1.71
CA VAL A 117 -0.87 -14.83 0.68
C VAL A 117 -2.25 -15.12 1.26
N THR A 118 -2.35 -15.87 2.37
CA THR A 118 -3.61 -16.06 3.10
C THR A 118 -4.10 -14.75 3.71
N ALA A 119 -3.22 -13.95 4.32
CA ALA A 119 -3.59 -12.64 4.86
C ALA A 119 -4.05 -11.68 3.75
N LEU A 120 -3.40 -11.71 2.58
CA LEU A 120 -3.84 -10.96 1.40
C LEU A 120 -5.21 -11.43 0.90
N LEU A 121 -5.46 -12.74 0.83
CA LEU A 121 -6.76 -13.27 0.44
C LEU A 121 -7.88 -12.77 1.36
N ILE A 122 -7.67 -12.86 2.67
CA ILE A 122 -8.65 -12.42 3.68
C ILE A 122 -8.96 -10.93 3.46
N ALA A 123 -7.92 -10.10 3.35
CA ALA A 123 -8.10 -8.66 3.12
C ALA A 123 -8.83 -8.38 1.81
N CYS A 124 -8.49 -9.05 0.71
CA CYS A 124 -9.15 -8.85 -0.57
C CYS A 124 -10.64 -9.23 -0.52
N LYS A 125 -11.00 -10.33 0.15
CA LYS A 125 -12.42 -10.70 0.34
C LYS A 125 -13.22 -9.66 1.13
N GLN A 126 -12.57 -8.80 1.91
CA GLN A 126 -13.24 -7.76 2.68
C GLN A 126 -13.52 -6.49 1.89
N VAL A 127 -12.59 -6.06 1.02
CA VAL A 127 -12.63 -4.71 0.43
C VAL A 127 -12.62 -4.70 -1.10
N GLU A 128 -12.21 -5.79 -1.76
CA GLU A 128 -12.19 -5.85 -3.22
C GLU A 128 -13.51 -6.37 -3.77
N VAL A 129 -13.98 -5.75 -4.86
CA VAL A 129 -15.14 -6.22 -5.62
C VAL A 129 -14.86 -7.59 -6.26
N HIS A 130 -13.63 -7.77 -6.73
CA HIS A 130 -13.16 -8.98 -7.41
C HIS A 130 -11.86 -9.48 -6.77
N PRO A 131 -11.93 -10.22 -5.64
CA PRO A 131 -10.76 -10.74 -4.98
C PRO A 131 -10.06 -11.80 -5.86
N PRO A 132 -8.71 -11.94 -5.78
CA PRO A 132 -7.97 -12.95 -6.52
C PRO A 132 -8.41 -14.36 -6.11
N SER A 133 -8.45 -15.27 -7.09
CA SER A 133 -8.76 -16.66 -6.82
C SER A 133 -7.62 -17.35 -6.05
N VAL A 134 -7.97 -18.38 -5.27
CA VAL A 134 -6.98 -19.21 -4.57
C VAL A 134 -5.92 -19.77 -5.52
N LYS A 135 -6.31 -20.13 -6.75
CA LYS A 135 -5.37 -20.64 -7.76
C LYS A 135 -4.34 -19.57 -8.16
N GLN A 136 -4.77 -18.32 -8.37
CA GLN A 136 -3.85 -17.21 -8.69
C GLN A 136 -2.87 -16.95 -7.55
N LEU A 137 -3.33 -17.01 -6.30
CA LEU A 137 -2.45 -16.80 -5.14
C LEU A 137 -1.44 -17.94 -4.94
N LEU A 138 -1.83 -19.19 -5.18
CA LEU A 138 -0.91 -20.33 -5.10
C LEU A 138 0.14 -20.31 -6.21
N ALA A 139 -0.23 -19.86 -7.42
CA ALA A 139 0.71 -19.69 -8.52
C ALA A 139 1.84 -18.71 -8.18
N LEU A 140 1.56 -17.66 -7.39
CA LEU A 140 2.58 -16.72 -6.88
C LEU A 140 3.59 -17.38 -5.93
N CYS A 141 3.20 -18.50 -5.30
CA CYS A 141 4.07 -19.31 -4.46
C CYS A 141 4.69 -20.49 -5.24
N CYS A 142 4.64 -20.45 -6.58
CA CYS A 142 5.01 -21.56 -7.47
C CYS A 142 4.35 -22.90 -7.09
N ASP A 143 3.09 -22.84 -6.66
CA ASP A 143 2.31 -24.00 -6.24
C ASP A 143 3.00 -24.85 -5.15
N ALA A 144 3.88 -24.23 -4.35
CA ALA A 144 4.53 -24.87 -3.19
C ALA A 144 3.51 -25.31 -2.12
N PHE A 145 2.30 -24.76 -2.16
CA PHE A 145 1.22 -25.05 -1.23
C PHE A 145 -0.04 -25.51 -1.97
N SER A 146 -0.81 -26.38 -1.32
CA SER A 146 -2.10 -26.84 -1.81
C SER A 146 -3.24 -25.87 -1.45
N ARG A 147 -4.34 -25.95 -2.22
CA ARG A 147 -5.61 -25.28 -1.89
C ARG A 147 -6.08 -25.59 -0.47
N GLN A 148 -5.94 -26.84 -0.03
CA GLN A 148 -6.40 -27.26 1.30
C GLN A 148 -5.58 -26.58 2.41
N GLN A 149 -4.26 -26.47 2.25
CA GLN A 149 -3.41 -25.76 3.20
C GLN A 149 -3.81 -24.29 3.32
N LEU A 150 -4.02 -23.60 2.20
CA LEU A 150 -4.43 -22.20 2.19
C LEU A 150 -5.81 -21.99 2.82
N CYS A 151 -6.81 -22.80 2.49
CA CYS A 151 -8.14 -22.72 3.08
C CYS A 151 -8.13 -23.03 4.59
N ASN A 152 -7.36 -24.04 5.01
CA ASN A 152 -7.23 -24.38 6.43
C ASN A 152 -6.57 -23.22 7.21
N LEU A 153 -5.50 -22.63 6.65
CA LEU A 153 -4.83 -21.51 7.29
C LEU A 153 -5.72 -20.27 7.35
N GLU A 154 -6.54 -20.00 6.32
CA GLU A 154 -7.55 -18.94 6.36
C GLU A 154 -8.49 -19.12 7.57
N CYS A 155 -9.05 -20.31 7.75
CA CYS A 155 -9.90 -20.60 8.90
C CYS A 155 -9.16 -20.36 10.23
N ILE A 156 -7.90 -20.80 10.35
CA ILE A 156 -7.11 -20.62 11.56
C ILE A 156 -6.88 -19.14 11.86
N VAL A 157 -6.49 -18.35 10.85
CA VAL A 157 -6.28 -16.89 11.00
C VAL A 157 -7.57 -16.21 11.47
N LEU A 158 -8.70 -16.50 10.83
CA LEU A 158 -10.00 -15.93 11.19
C LEU A 158 -10.41 -16.25 12.64
N HIS A 159 -10.24 -17.51 13.06
CA HIS A 159 -10.55 -17.93 14.43
C HIS A 159 -9.60 -17.30 15.46
N LYS A 160 -8.28 -17.27 15.18
CA LYS A 160 -7.29 -16.68 16.09
C LYS A 160 -7.48 -15.18 16.29
N LEU A 161 -7.95 -14.47 15.26
CA LEU A 161 -8.25 -13.04 15.33
C LEU A 161 -9.70 -12.75 15.77
N GLY A 162 -10.50 -13.78 16.07
CA GLY A 162 -11.90 -13.65 16.48
C GLY A 162 -12.74 -12.86 15.47
N PHE A 163 -12.47 -13.02 14.17
CA PHE A 163 -13.09 -12.27 13.08
C PHE A 163 -13.00 -10.74 13.19
N SER A 164 -12.11 -10.23 14.06
CA SER A 164 -11.85 -8.79 14.20
C SER A 164 -10.90 -8.34 13.09
N LEU A 165 -11.44 -8.06 11.90
CA LEU A 165 -10.67 -7.75 10.68
C LEU A 165 -10.75 -6.30 10.22
N ALA A 166 -11.67 -5.49 10.76
CA ALA A 166 -11.91 -4.10 10.34
C ALA A 166 -10.89 -3.11 10.94
N ALA A 167 -9.60 -3.39 10.73
CA ALA A 167 -8.51 -2.56 11.27
C ALA A 167 -8.50 -1.16 10.62
N PRO A 168 -8.19 -0.10 11.39
CA PRO A 168 -7.80 1.19 10.82
C PRO A 168 -6.50 1.06 10.02
N THR A 169 -6.47 1.65 8.83
CA THR A 169 -5.37 1.51 7.86
C THR A 169 -4.73 2.85 7.56
N VAL A 170 -3.46 2.82 7.15
CA VAL A 170 -2.75 4.02 6.69
C VAL A 170 -3.42 4.58 5.44
N SER A 171 -3.89 3.69 4.55
CA SER A 171 -4.67 4.03 3.35
C SER A 171 -5.89 4.91 3.67
N PHE A 172 -6.75 4.50 4.59
CA PHE A 172 -7.91 5.28 5.02
C PHE A 172 -7.52 6.68 5.52
N PHE A 173 -6.53 6.78 6.41
CA PHE A 173 -6.12 8.06 6.98
C PHE A 173 -5.44 8.96 5.95
N LEU A 174 -4.67 8.40 5.01
CA LEU A 174 -4.07 9.15 3.91
C LEU A 174 -5.14 9.75 3.01
N GLU A 175 -6.17 8.97 2.66
CA GLU A 175 -7.28 9.46 1.87
C GLU A 175 -8.01 10.59 2.61
N HIS A 176 -8.30 10.39 3.90
CA HIS A 176 -8.93 11.42 4.73
C HIS A 176 -8.11 12.72 4.74
N PHE A 177 -6.81 12.67 5.05
CA PHE A 177 -5.98 13.87 5.10
C PHE A 177 -5.77 14.52 3.72
N THR A 178 -5.72 13.72 2.65
CA THR A 178 -5.65 14.25 1.28
C THR A 178 -6.94 14.99 0.92
N ARG A 179 -8.11 14.45 1.28
CA ARG A 179 -9.41 15.13 1.09
C ARG A 179 -9.51 16.41 1.93
N VAL A 180 -9.08 16.38 3.19
CA VAL A 180 -9.00 17.59 4.03
C VAL A 180 -8.17 18.67 3.33
N ARG A 181 -6.98 18.29 2.83
CA ARG A 181 -6.10 19.21 2.11
C ARG A 181 -6.77 19.81 0.86
N MET A 182 -7.52 19.01 0.11
CA MET A 182 -8.23 19.50 -1.10
C MET A 182 -9.34 20.51 -0.78
N GLU A 183 -9.95 20.42 0.40
CA GLU A 183 -11.03 21.30 0.84
C GLU A 183 -10.55 22.59 1.51
N GLU A 184 -9.25 22.73 1.77
CA GLU A 184 -8.69 23.95 2.36
C GLU A 184 -8.88 25.16 1.43
N PRO A 185 -9.21 26.36 1.98
CA PRO A 185 -9.40 27.56 1.17
C PRO A 185 -8.15 27.91 0.33
N GLY A 186 -8.31 27.81 -1.00
CA GLY A 186 -7.23 28.04 -1.95
C GLY A 186 -6.20 26.91 -2.02
N ALA A 187 -6.62 25.68 -1.73
CA ALA A 187 -5.87 24.48 -2.06
C ALA A 187 -5.67 24.35 -3.58
N ASP A 188 -4.50 23.87 -3.97
CA ASP A 188 -4.24 23.45 -5.34
C ASP A 188 -4.52 21.94 -5.44
N ALA A 189 -5.51 21.57 -6.26
CA ALA A 189 -5.92 20.17 -6.42
C ALA A 189 -4.80 19.29 -7.02
N GLY A 190 -3.92 19.87 -7.83
CA GLY A 190 -2.74 19.20 -8.38
C GLY A 190 -1.71 18.93 -7.30
N GLU A 191 -1.34 19.94 -6.50
CA GLU A 191 -0.42 19.76 -5.36
C GLU A 191 -0.99 18.74 -4.36
N ALA A 192 -2.30 18.77 -4.10
CA ALA A 192 -2.95 17.82 -3.21
C ALA A 192 -2.89 16.37 -3.72
N SER A 193 -3.17 16.18 -5.01
CA SER A 193 -3.07 14.87 -5.67
C SER A 193 -1.63 14.33 -5.67
N ASP A 194 -0.66 15.16 -6.08
CA ASP A 194 0.76 14.78 -6.11
C ASP A 194 1.28 14.40 -4.71
N ALA A 195 0.90 15.17 -3.68
CA ALA A 195 1.24 14.89 -2.29
C ALA A 195 0.65 13.56 -1.83
N GLY A 196 -0.63 13.29 -2.13
CA GLY A 196 -1.30 12.04 -1.78
C GLY A 196 -0.66 10.82 -2.45
N ILE A 197 -0.28 10.92 -3.73
CA ILE A 197 0.39 9.84 -4.48
C ILE A 197 1.77 9.54 -3.88
N LEU A 198 2.59 10.56 -3.64
CA LEU A 198 3.91 10.38 -3.04
C LEU A 198 3.80 9.83 -1.61
N ALA A 199 2.85 10.34 -0.82
CA ALA A 199 2.61 9.87 0.54
C ALA A 199 2.17 8.41 0.59
N ARG A 200 1.34 7.95 -0.36
CA ARG A 200 1.02 6.53 -0.51
C ARG A 200 2.26 5.71 -0.79
N GLY A 201 3.11 6.12 -1.73
CA GLY A 201 4.36 5.42 -2.04
C GLY A 201 5.27 5.28 -0.81
N VAL A 202 5.46 6.36 -0.06
CA VAL A 202 6.22 6.35 1.20
C VAL A 202 5.58 5.44 2.24
N ALA A 203 4.26 5.50 2.40
CA ALA A 203 3.53 4.64 3.33
C ALA A 203 3.66 3.15 2.96
N GLU A 204 3.62 2.80 1.68
CA GLU A 204 3.87 1.43 1.23
C GLU A 204 5.27 0.93 1.60
N LEU A 205 6.31 1.74 1.40
CA LEU A 205 7.65 1.39 1.86
C LEU A 205 7.67 1.15 3.37
N SER A 206 6.96 1.98 4.13
CA SER A 206 6.91 1.89 5.60
C SER A 206 6.25 0.61 6.12
N LEU A 207 5.37 -0.04 5.32
CA LEU A 207 4.75 -1.30 5.74
C LEU A 207 5.77 -2.44 5.86
N ALA A 208 6.80 -2.43 5.00
CA ALA A 208 7.83 -3.47 4.98
C ALA A 208 8.79 -3.36 6.16
N ASP A 209 9.17 -2.13 6.53
CA ASP A 209 10.12 -1.90 7.61
C ASP A 209 9.46 -2.11 9.00
N TYR A 210 9.96 -3.12 9.71
CA TYR A 210 9.45 -3.51 11.03
C TYR A 210 9.50 -2.37 12.05
N ALA A 211 10.43 -1.41 11.92
CA ALA A 211 10.55 -0.28 12.85
C ALA A 211 9.31 0.62 12.86
N PHE A 212 8.52 0.64 11.78
CA PHE A 212 7.32 1.47 11.67
C PHE A 212 6.07 0.82 12.31
N THR A 213 6.13 -0.46 12.70
CA THR A 213 5.04 -1.13 13.43
C THR A 213 4.73 -0.49 14.79
N LYS A 214 5.62 0.36 15.31
CA LYS A 214 5.41 1.13 16.55
C LYS A 214 4.46 2.32 16.38
N TYR A 215 4.29 2.82 15.15
CA TYR A 215 3.47 3.99 14.89
C TYR A 215 2.02 3.58 14.64
N ALA A 216 1.09 4.45 15.05
CA ALA A 216 -0.32 4.31 14.71
C ALA A 216 -0.53 4.63 13.22
N PRO A 217 -1.50 3.98 12.54
CA PRO A 217 -1.75 4.22 11.12
C PRO A 217 -2.03 5.69 10.75
N SER A 218 -2.73 6.44 11.61
CA SER A 218 -3.03 7.86 11.42
C SER A 218 -1.79 8.75 11.55
N LEU A 219 -0.86 8.40 12.44
CA LEU A 219 0.41 9.12 12.59
C LEU A 219 1.31 8.88 11.36
N LEU A 220 1.38 7.64 10.88
CA LEU A 220 2.09 7.30 9.65
C LEU A 220 1.50 8.04 8.45
N ALA A 221 0.17 8.08 8.31
CA ALA A 221 -0.49 8.80 7.22
C ALA A 221 -0.17 10.30 7.24
N ALA A 222 -0.33 10.95 8.40
CA ALA A 222 -0.02 12.38 8.55
C ALA A 222 1.47 12.67 8.30
N GLY A 223 2.36 11.81 8.82
CA GLY A 223 3.80 11.92 8.61
C GLY A 223 4.20 11.75 7.15
N SER A 224 3.65 10.76 6.45
CA SER A 224 3.91 10.51 5.04
C SER A 224 3.42 11.67 4.17
N LEU A 225 2.24 12.23 4.46
CA LEU A 225 1.71 13.37 3.70
C LEU A 225 2.52 14.65 3.96
N GLY A 226 2.88 14.93 5.22
CA GLY A 226 3.74 16.06 5.56
C GLY A 226 5.15 15.95 4.98
N LEU A 227 5.71 14.74 4.90
CA LEU A 227 6.98 14.50 4.23
C LEU A 227 6.84 14.70 2.72
N ALA A 228 5.79 14.17 2.09
CA ALA A 228 5.53 14.33 0.65
C ALA A 228 5.46 15.80 0.24
N ASP A 229 4.79 16.64 1.04
CA ASP A 229 4.76 18.09 0.83
C ASP A 229 6.11 18.76 0.86
N ARG A 230 6.92 18.40 1.86
CA ARG A 230 8.26 18.97 2.02
C ARG A 230 9.16 18.57 0.87
N LEU A 231 9.06 17.31 0.45
CA LEU A 231 9.78 16.78 -0.69
C LEU A 231 9.37 17.54 -1.95
N LEU A 232 8.09 17.59 -2.30
CA LEU A 232 7.60 18.25 -3.52
C LEU A 232 7.69 19.78 -3.49
N ARG A 233 8.09 20.39 -2.37
CA ARG A 233 8.21 21.84 -2.16
C ARG A 233 6.90 22.58 -2.45
N HIS A 234 5.78 21.96 -2.08
CA HIS A 234 4.46 22.56 -2.24
C HIS A 234 4.34 23.87 -1.47
N ARG A 235 3.66 24.85 -2.06
CA ARG A 235 3.55 26.20 -1.49
C ARG A 235 2.61 26.23 -0.28
N ARG A 236 1.63 25.33 -0.25
CA ARG A 236 0.59 25.25 0.78
C ARG A 236 0.51 23.82 1.33
N PRO A 237 1.44 23.41 2.20
CA PRO A 237 1.40 22.10 2.83
C PRO A 237 0.19 21.98 3.78
N LEU A 238 -0.25 20.76 4.04
CA LEU A 238 -1.30 20.49 5.02
C LEU A 238 -0.82 20.92 6.42
N ASP A 239 -1.66 21.62 7.19
CA ASP A 239 -1.39 21.83 8.61
C ASP A 239 -1.54 20.50 9.36
N LEU A 240 -0.41 19.89 9.72
CA LEU A 240 -0.36 18.60 10.40
C LEU A 240 -1.04 18.62 11.78
N ARG A 241 -1.37 19.79 12.34
CA ARG A 241 -2.19 19.91 13.56
C ARG A 241 -3.56 19.28 13.41
N VAL A 242 -4.08 19.16 12.18
CA VAL A 242 -5.34 18.44 11.91
C VAL A 242 -5.32 16.98 12.39
N SER A 243 -4.13 16.38 12.45
CA SER A 243 -3.96 15.03 12.96
C SER A 243 -4.11 14.93 14.49
N GLY A 244 -4.09 16.05 15.21
CA GLY A 244 -4.17 16.11 16.68
C GLY A 244 -2.95 15.54 17.42
N TYR A 245 -1.87 15.18 16.71
CA TYR A 245 -0.63 14.71 17.33
C TYR A 245 0.26 15.86 17.80
N ARG A 246 1.07 15.59 18.83
CA ARG A 246 2.11 16.53 19.27
C ARG A 246 3.15 16.70 18.16
N GLU A 247 3.59 17.94 17.96
CA GLU A 247 4.52 18.28 16.88
C GLU A 247 5.83 17.46 16.94
N GLY A 248 6.36 17.20 18.15
CA GLY A 248 7.55 16.38 18.33
C GLY A 248 7.39 14.94 17.81
N LEU A 249 6.21 14.33 17.98
CA LEU A 249 5.93 12.97 17.48
C LEU A 249 5.85 12.95 15.95
N LEU A 250 5.19 13.95 15.36
CA LEU A 250 5.13 14.11 13.90
C LEU A 250 6.51 14.31 13.30
N ARG A 251 7.34 15.19 13.90
CA ARG A 251 8.72 15.42 13.45
C ARG A 251 9.56 14.15 13.54
N GLY A 252 9.44 13.37 14.63
CA GLY A 252 10.14 12.10 14.78
C GLY A 252 9.74 11.08 13.71
N CYS A 253 8.43 10.90 13.49
CA CYS A 253 7.91 10.03 12.44
C CYS A 253 8.38 10.45 11.05
N MET A 254 8.30 11.76 10.72
CA MET A 254 8.75 12.28 9.43
C MET A 254 10.26 12.10 9.23
N ALA A 255 11.08 12.25 10.27
CA ALA A 255 12.52 12.04 10.18
C ALA A 255 12.87 10.58 9.87
N GLU A 256 12.19 9.62 10.51
CA GLU A 256 12.38 8.20 10.20
C GLU A 256 11.87 7.86 8.78
N LEU A 257 10.73 8.40 8.37
CA LEU A 257 10.23 8.24 6.99
C LEU A 257 11.20 8.85 5.96
N GLN A 258 11.81 10.01 6.27
CA GLN A 258 12.79 10.65 5.40
C GLN A 258 14.04 9.77 5.24
N LEU A 259 14.51 9.15 6.32
CA LEU A 259 15.60 8.18 6.26
C LEU A 259 15.22 6.96 5.42
N LEU A 260 14.00 6.43 5.59
CA LEU A 260 13.49 5.32 4.78
C LEU A 260 13.49 5.66 3.29
N VAL A 261 13.04 6.87 2.91
CA VAL A 261 13.08 7.34 1.52
C VAL A 261 14.51 7.42 0.99
N ALA A 262 15.44 8.00 1.76
CA ALA A 262 16.84 8.12 1.36
C ALA A 262 17.53 6.74 1.17
N LEU A 263 17.15 5.73 1.94
CA LEU A 263 17.66 4.37 1.80
C LEU A 263 17.06 3.62 0.60
N ASN A 264 15.94 4.08 0.06
CA ASN A 264 15.16 3.41 -0.98
C ASN A 264 14.99 4.27 -2.25
N GLU A 265 15.95 5.15 -2.54
CA GLU A 265 15.90 6.07 -3.70
C GLU A 265 15.72 5.34 -5.04
N GLN A 266 16.27 4.13 -5.17
CA GLN A 266 16.15 3.31 -6.38
C GLN A 266 14.83 2.52 -6.45
N SER A 267 14.20 2.25 -5.31
CA SER A 267 12.97 1.45 -5.20
C SER A 267 11.72 2.31 -5.32
N LEU A 268 11.74 3.52 -4.73
CA LEU A 268 10.58 4.40 -4.68
C LEU A 268 10.01 4.77 -6.07
N PRO A 269 10.82 5.03 -7.13
CA PRO A 269 10.29 5.27 -8.48
C PRO A 269 9.47 4.11 -9.04
N MET A 270 9.75 2.87 -8.63
CA MET A 270 9.01 1.68 -9.08
C MET A 270 7.63 1.56 -8.44
N VAL A 271 7.43 2.26 -7.33
CA VAL A 271 6.21 2.29 -6.52
C VAL A 271 5.33 3.49 -6.92
N LEU A 272 5.93 4.53 -7.49
CA LEU A 272 5.25 5.77 -7.90
C LEU A 272 4.85 5.77 -9.38
N PRO A 273 3.75 6.46 -9.74
CA PRO A 273 3.47 6.83 -11.13
C PRO A 273 4.60 7.69 -11.73
N PRO A 274 4.88 7.55 -13.04
CA PRO A 274 6.00 8.24 -13.69
C PRO A 274 5.89 9.77 -13.58
N ASP A 275 4.69 10.32 -13.67
CA ASP A 275 4.46 11.78 -13.63
C ASP A 275 4.88 12.40 -12.29
N VAL A 276 4.63 11.68 -11.19
CA VAL A 276 5.01 12.13 -9.84
C VAL A 276 6.50 11.87 -9.58
N ALA A 277 7.04 10.75 -10.06
CA ALA A 277 8.45 10.46 -9.97
C ALA A 277 9.30 11.53 -10.67
N GLN A 278 8.88 12.03 -11.83
CA GLN A 278 9.58 13.09 -12.56
C GLN A 278 9.62 14.44 -11.83
N LYS A 279 8.60 14.73 -11.01
CA LYS A 279 8.51 15.93 -10.16
C LYS A 279 9.42 15.88 -8.92
N CYS A 280 10.02 14.73 -8.63
CA CYS A 280 10.92 14.53 -7.50
C CYS A 280 12.40 14.65 -7.94
N PRO A 281 13.03 15.84 -7.85
CA PRO A 281 14.39 16.05 -8.36
C PRO A 281 15.47 15.19 -7.70
N TRP A 282 15.30 14.77 -6.44
CA TRP A 282 16.25 13.88 -5.74
C TRP A 282 16.22 12.44 -6.25
N LEU A 283 15.16 12.01 -6.95
CA LEU A 283 15.11 10.68 -7.58
C LEU A 283 15.92 10.62 -8.89
N ARG A 284 16.40 11.77 -9.41
CA ARG A 284 17.18 11.84 -10.67
C ARG A 284 18.65 11.48 -10.50
N GLY A 285 19.14 11.23 -9.28
CA GLY A 285 20.55 10.96 -8.98
C GLY A 285 21.08 9.59 -9.40
N GLY A 286 20.25 8.73 -10.01
CA GLY A 286 20.61 7.36 -10.35
C GLY A 286 20.06 6.90 -11.69
N GLU A 287 20.22 7.69 -12.77
CA GLU A 287 19.98 7.17 -14.13
C GLU A 287 20.83 5.89 -14.35
N PRO A 288 20.21 4.70 -14.49
CA PRO A 288 20.93 3.57 -15.01
C PRO A 288 21.07 3.79 -16.51
N GLN A 289 22.29 4.06 -16.97
CA GLN A 289 22.62 4.01 -18.39
C GLN A 289 22.13 2.68 -18.98
N GLY A 290 21.07 2.74 -19.78
CA GLY A 290 20.70 1.73 -20.78
C GLY A 290 20.51 0.29 -20.30
N ARG A 291 20.02 0.05 -19.07
CA ARG A 291 19.57 -1.29 -18.66
C ARG A 291 18.06 -1.30 -18.51
N GLU A 292 17.40 -2.24 -19.19
CA GLU A 292 15.98 -2.54 -19.01
C GLU A 292 15.65 -2.59 -17.51
N ILE A 293 14.82 -1.66 -17.04
CA ILE A 293 14.37 -1.59 -15.65
C ILE A 293 13.41 -2.76 -15.45
N ASN A 294 13.94 -3.89 -14.99
CA ASN A 294 13.16 -5.09 -14.77
C ASN A 294 12.31 -4.92 -13.50
N SER A 295 11.00 -4.79 -13.67
CA SER A 295 10.00 -4.71 -12.59
C SER A 295 9.75 -6.06 -11.90
N SER A 296 10.56 -7.09 -12.20
CA SER A 296 10.51 -8.36 -11.47
C SER A 296 10.70 -8.13 -9.96
N PRO A 297 9.88 -8.74 -9.11
CA PRO A 297 10.02 -8.61 -7.66
C PRO A 297 11.28 -9.28 -7.13
N THR A 298 11.95 -10.17 -7.89
CA THR A 298 13.32 -10.59 -7.56
C THR A 298 14.29 -9.40 -7.55
N TYR A 299 14.08 -8.43 -8.42
CA TYR A 299 14.86 -7.20 -8.52
C TYR A 299 14.45 -6.20 -7.43
N LEU A 300 13.13 -6.04 -7.17
CA LEU A 300 12.65 -5.19 -6.08
C LEU A 300 13.06 -5.70 -4.69
N LEU A 301 13.04 -7.01 -4.46
CA LEU A 301 13.55 -7.64 -3.23
C LEU A 301 15.03 -7.32 -2.97
N ARG A 302 15.83 -7.03 -4.01
CA ARG A 302 17.25 -6.64 -3.87
C ARG A 302 17.45 -5.16 -3.58
N LEU A 303 16.45 -4.32 -3.84
CA LEU A 303 16.56 -2.86 -3.73
C LEU A 303 15.92 -2.30 -2.45
N PHE A 304 15.03 -3.06 -1.79
CA PHE A 304 14.44 -2.63 -0.54
C PHE A 304 15.45 -2.69 0.62
N VAL A 305 15.81 -1.53 1.16
CA VAL A 305 16.72 -1.39 2.30
C VAL A 305 15.92 -0.96 3.54
N CYS A 306 16.02 -1.75 4.61
CA CYS A 306 15.34 -1.51 5.88
C CYS A 306 16.17 -0.54 6.75
N SER A 307 15.52 0.42 7.41
CA SER A 307 16.20 1.54 8.11
C SER A 307 17.11 1.11 9.26
N ARG A 308 16.89 -0.07 9.84
CA ARG A 308 17.71 -0.63 10.94
C ARG A 308 18.72 -1.69 10.51
N GLY A 309 18.81 -2.03 9.22
CA GLY A 309 19.83 -2.94 8.68
C GLY A 309 21.20 -2.28 8.43
N ALA A 310 21.30 -0.95 8.52
CA ALA A 310 22.52 -0.19 8.22
C ALA A 310 23.49 -0.02 9.40
N CYS A 311 23.12 -0.42 10.63
CA CYS A 311 23.94 -0.18 11.82
C CYS A 311 24.03 -1.41 12.75
N ALA A 312 24.71 -2.48 12.32
CA ALA A 312 25.21 -3.50 13.27
C ALA A 312 26.40 -4.32 12.76
N SER A 313 26.65 -4.38 11.46
CA SER A 313 27.84 -5.05 10.92
C SER A 313 28.12 -4.48 9.54
N GLY A 314 29.28 -3.84 9.34
CA GLY A 314 29.72 -3.27 8.07
C GLY A 314 30.01 -4.31 6.98
N VAL A 315 29.02 -5.16 6.69
CA VAL A 315 28.99 -6.10 5.58
C VAL A 315 27.55 -6.10 5.07
N CYS A 316 27.32 -5.45 3.93
CA CYS A 316 26.17 -5.77 3.09
C CYS A 316 26.34 -7.21 2.62
N VAL A 317 25.87 -8.19 3.40
CA VAL A 317 25.69 -9.55 2.89
C VAL A 317 24.38 -9.58 2.09
N CYS A 318 24.33 -8.80 1.01
CA CYS A 318 23.50 -9.15 -0.15
C CYS A 318 24.27 -10.16 -1.02
N GLY A 319 24.88 -11.15 -0.38
CA GLY A 319 25.75 -12.15 -0.99
C GLY A 319 25.17 -13.53 -0.80
N ASN A 320 24.53 -14.05 -1.87
CA ASN A 320 24.42 -15.47 -2.22
C ASN A 320 24.39 -16.50 -1.07
N THR A 321 23.37 -16.47 -0.20
CA THR A 321 22.98 -17.66 0.56
C THR A 321 21.45 -17.71 0.65
N TRP A 322 20.85 -18.22 -0.42
CA TRP A 322 19.53 -18.84 -0.34
C TRP A 322 19.66 -20.08 0.55
N ALA A 323 19.45 -19.93 1.85
CA ALA A 323 19.07 -21.08 2.64
C ALA A 323 17.70 -21.53 2.12
N GLN A 324 17.61 -22.80 1.74
CA GLN A 324 16.40 -23.43 1.23
C GLN A 324 15.23 -23.15 2.18
N GLY A 325 14.18 -22.44 1.73
CA GLY A 325 12.86 -22.49 2.37
C GLY A 325 12.12 -21.19 2.68
N GLU A 326 12.69 -19.98 2.52
CA GLU A 326 12.05 -18.81 3.16
C GLU A 326 11.02 -18.05 2.30
N ILE A 327 11.27 -17.73 1.02
CA ILE A 327 10.28 -17.07 0.14
C ILE A 327 10.60 -17.44 -1.31
N ASN A 328 9.66 -18.03 -2.05
CA ASN A 328 9.83 -18.30 -3.47
C ASN A 328 9.66 -17.00 -4.27
N PRO A 329 10.71 -16.49 -4.94
CA PRO A 329 10.68 -15.13 -5.50
C PRO A 329 10.04 -15.08 -6.90
N ALA A 330 9.49 -16.18 -7.41
CA ALA A 330 9.10 -16.26 -8.82
C ALA A 330 7.75 -15.59 -9.12
N ILE A 331 7.77 -14.28 -9.36
CA ILE A 331 6.83 -13.64 -10.29
C ILE A 331 7.32 -13.77 -11.74
N ASN A 332 8.59 -14.14 -11.97
CA ASN A 332 9.09 -14.42 -13.33
C ASN A 332 8.31 -15.55 -14.04
N SER A 333 7.62 -16.40 -13.29
CA SER A 333 6.72 -17.43 -13.84
C SER A 333 5.42 -16.87 -14.43
N LEU A 334 5.08 -15.60 -14.21
CA LEU A 334 3.85 -14.98 -14.71
C LEU A 334 3.92 -14.55 -16.17
N GLN A 335 5.12 -14.40 -16.77
CA GLN A 335 5.24 -14.27 -18.23
C GLN A 335 4.78 -15.54 -18.98
N LEU A 336 4.73 -16.70 -18.30
CA LEU A 336 4.25 -17.95 -18.88
C LEU A 336 2.73 -18.18 -18.70
N ILE A 337 2.04 -17.35 -17.91
CA ILE A 337 0.59 -17.51 -17.65
C ILE A 337 -0.24 -16.56 -18.54
N SER A 338 0.39 -15.59 -19.22
CA SER A 338 -0.25 -14.70 -20.20
C SER A 338 -0.13 -15.18 -21.66
N SER A 339 0.06 -16.48 -21.91
CA SER A 339 0.11 -17.09 -23.25
C SER A 339 -0.97 -18.15 -23.43
#